data_AF-A0A920JHC6-F1
#
_entry.id   AF-A0A920JHC6-F1
#
_cell.length_a   1.000
_cell.length_b   1.000
_cell.length_c   1.000
_cell.angle_alpha   90.00
_cell.angle_beta   90.00
_cell.angle_gamma   90.00
#
_symmetry.space_group_name_H-M   'P 1'
#
loop_
_entity.id
_entity.type
_entity.pdbx_description
1 polymer ?
#
loop_
_entity_poly.entity_id
_entity_poly.type
_entity_poly.pdbx_seq_one_letter_code
_entity_poly.pdbx_strand_id
1 'polypeptide(L)'
;MNPSKARSKISLPNKRETKKTKKNPSEALQEAIKKIELRINQIKVEIAHLTNDLPNELISEYESLRSRPGHVGIAKLVNRTCNGCNLELPAVEVDRIKKLSEDSIINCEECGCILVR
;
A
#
# COMPACT_ATOMS: atom_id res chain seq x y z
N MET A 1 0.22 30.57 77.92
CA MET A 1 0.11 30.94 76.49
C MET A 1 -0.95 30.08 75.84
N ASN A 2 -2.12 30.66 75.57
CA ASN A 2 -3.16 30.19 74.67
C ASN A 2 -3.98 31.44 74.24
N PRO A 3 -4.94 31.35 73.31
CA PRO A 3 -4.85 31.84 71.94
C PRO A 3 -5.78 33.05 71.67
N SER A 4 -5.68 33.72 70.51
CA SER A 4 -6.83 34.24 69.70
C SER A 4 -6.52 35.40 68.77
N LYS A 5 -7.15 35.30 67.58
CA LYS A 5 -7.60 36.33 66.61
C LYS A 5 -6.85 36.27 65.27
N ALA A 6 -7.45 36.47 64.10
CA ALA A 6 -8.77 36.22 63.52
C ALA A 6 -8.71 36.75 62.07
N ARG A 7 -9.34 36.03 61.14
CA ARG A 7 -9.84 36.46 59.81
C ARG A 7 -8.83 36.88 58.73
N SER A 8 -8.90 36.19 57.58
CA SER A 8 -9.52 36.79 56.39
C SER A 8 -9.95 35.70 55.40
N LYS A 9 -11.16 35.87 54.87
CA LYS A 9 -11.78 35.05 53.83
C LYS A 9 -11.09 35.36 52.50
N ILE A 10 -10.56 34.35 51.82
CA ILE A 10 -10.41 34.39 50.36
C ILE A 10 -10.93 33.05 49.84
N SER A 11 -12.19 33.06 49.43
CA SER A 11 -12.77 32.06 48.54
C SER A 11 -12.38 32.46 47.12
N LEU A 12 -11.69 31.59 46.39
CA LEU A 12 -11.64 31.60 44.93
C LEU A 12 -11.63 30.14 44.42
N PRO A 13 -12.18 29.89 43.23
CA PRO A 13 -13.18 28.85 43.05
C PRO A 13 -12.67 27.59 42.31
N ASN A 14 -13.44 26.53 42.50
CA ASN A 14 -13.46 25.32 41.71
C ASN A 14 -13.85 25.64 40.25
N LYS A 15 -12.93 25.47 39.29
CA LYS A 15 -13.21 25.29 37.85
C LYS A 15 -12.49 24.01 37.43
N ARG A 16 -13.21 22.89 37.44
CA ARG A 16 -13.82 22.27 36.25
C ARG A 16 -12.89 22.17 35.03
N GLU A 17 -12.74 20.92 34.63
CA GLU A 17 -12.66 20.44 33.24
C GLU A 17 -11.30 20.52 32.55
N THR A 18 -10.57 19.40 32.60
CA THR A 18 -10.37 18.63 31.37
C THR A 18 -10.69 17.16 31.65
N LYS A 19 -11.88 16.70 31.22
CA LYS A 19 -12.13 15.28 31.04
C LYS A 19 -11.13 14.81 29.97
N LYS A 20 -10.01 14.22 30.39
CA LYS A 20 -9.19 13.37 29.53
C LYS A 20 -10.05 12.17 29.15
N THR A 21 -10.81 12.28 28.06
CA THR A 21 -11.35 11.12 27.35
C THR A 21 -10.16 10.38 26.75
N LYS A 22 -9.52 9.54 27.55
CA LYS A 22 -8.62 8.49 27.06
C LYS A 22 -9.51 7.55 26.25
N LYS A 23 -9.61 7.78 24.94
CA LYS A 23 -10.28 6.87 24.02
C LYS A 23 -9.64 5.49 24.23
N ASN A 24 -10.43 4.48 24.55
CA ASN A 24 -9.87 3.17 24.89
C ASN A 24 -9.07 2.65 23.68
N PRO A 25 -7.87 2.06 23.87
CA PRO A 25 -7.05 1.57 22.77
C PRO A 25 -7.79 0.60 21.83
N SER A 26 -8.76 -0.15 22.35
CA SER A 26 -9.63 -1.03 21.57
C SER A 26 -10.52 -0.30 20.57
N GLU A 27 -11.14 0.81 20.96
CA GLU A 27 -12.03 1.59 20.08
C GLU A 27 -11.23 2.31 18.99
N ALA A 28 -10.04 2.83 19.32
CA ALA A 28 -9.15 3.44 18.33
C ALA A 28 -8.65 2.41 17.31
N LEU A 29 -8.32 1.19 17.75
CA LEU A 29 -7.93 0.09 16.88
C LEU A 29 -9.07 -0.34 15.94
N GLN A 30 -10.28 -0.49 16.47
CA GLN A 30 -11.46 -0.86 15.67
C GLN A 30 -11.75 0.15 14.56
N GLU A 31 -11.65 1.45 14.88
CA GLU A 31 -11.83 2.51 13.88
C GLU A 31 -10.72 2.47 12.80
N ALA A 32 -9.48 2.16 13.17
CA ALA A 32 -8.39 2.01 12.21
C ALA A 32 -8.60 0.79 11.28
N ILE A 33 -9.00 -0.36 11.84
CA ILE A 33 -9.32 -1.57 11.06
C ILE A 33 -10.44 -1.26 10.07
N LYS A 34 -11.53 -0.64 10.52
CA LYS A 34 -12.67 -0.30 9.66
C LYS A 34 -12.25 0.59 8.49
N LYS A 35 -11.38 1.57 8.70
CA LYS A 35 -10.84 2.41 7.62
C LYS A 35 -10.03 1.61 6.60
N ILE A 36 -9.21 0.66 7.07
CA ILE A 36 -8.41 -0.20 6.19
C ILE A 36 -9.33 -1.11 5.38
N GLU A 37 -10.32 -1.74 6.00
CA GLU A 37 -11.29 -2.61 5.32
C GLU A 37 -12.08 -1.88 4.23
N LEU A 38 -12.55 -0.65 4.52
CA LEU A 38 -13.22 0.19 3.53
C LEU A 38 -12.30 0.46 2.33
N ARG A 39 -11.03 0.78 2.58
CA ARG A 39 -10.06 1.04 1.51
C ARG A 39 -9.72 -0.21 0.70
N ILE A 40 -9.61 -1.37 1.36
CA ILE A 40 -9.42 -2.67 0.69
C ILE A 40 -10.59 -2.94 -0.26
N ASN A 41 -11.83 -2.75 0.20
CA ASN A 41 -13.02 -3.01 -0.61
C ASN A 41 -13.12 -2.05 -1.81
N GLN A 42 -12.80 -0.77 -1.62
CA GLN A 42 -12.73 0.20 -2.71
C GLN A 42 -11.73 -0.24 -3.79
N ILE A 43 -10.51 -0.60 -3.37
CA ILE A 43 -9.47 -1.06 -4.30
C ILE A 43 -9.88 -2.36 -5.02
N LYS A 44 -10.54 -3.30 -4.34
CA LYS A 44 -11.03 -4.54 -4.98
C LYS A 44 -12.06 -4.27 -6.08
N VAL A 45 -12.97 -3.32 -5.86
CA VAL A 45 -13.96 -2.92 -6.87
C VAL A 45 -13.25 -2.27 -8.07
N GLU A 46 -12.28 -1.40 -7.82
CA GLU A 46 -11.49 -0.76 -8.88
C GLU A 46 -10.71 -1.79 -9.71
N ILE A 47 -10.06 -2.76 -9.05
CA ILE A 47 -9.38 -3.86 -9.73
C ILE A 47 -10.36 -4.63 -10.63
N ALA A 48 -11.51 -5.05 -10.10
CA ALA A 48 -12.51 -5.79 -10.88
C ALA A 48 -12.97 -5.03 -12.12
N HIS A 49 -13.13 -3.71 -12.02
CA HIS A 49 -13.48 -2.85 -13.15
C HIS A 49 -12.34 -2.78 -14.18
N LEU A 50 -11.09 -2.57 -13.74
CA LEU A 50 -9.93 -2.46 -14.61
C LEU A 50 -9.61 -3.78 -15.34
N THR A 51 -9.91 -4.92 -14.72
CA THR A 51 -9.61 -6.24 -15.29
C THR A 51 -10.75 -6.82 -16.12
N ASN A 52 -11.92 -6.18 -16.19
CA ASN A 52 -13.11 -6.75 -16.81
C ASN A 52 -12.92 -7.13 -18.29
N ASP A 53 -12.12 -6.36 -19.01
CA ASP A 53 -11.90 -6.55 -20.45
C ASP A 53 -10.55 -7.22 -20.75
N LEU A 54 -9.82 -7.68 -19.71
CA LEU A 54 -8.53 -8.34 -19.85
C LEU A 54 -8.69 -9.87 -19.93
N PRO A 55 -7.85 -10.57 -20.72
CA PRO A 55 -7.85 -12.02 -20.74
C PRO A 55 -7.54 -12.62 -19.36
N ASN A 56 -8.34 -13.61 -18.94
CA ASN A 56 -8.16 -14.29 -17.64
C ASN A 56 -6.79 -14.95 -17.49
N GLU A 57 -6.21 -15.43 -18.58
CA GLU A 57 -4.88 -16.04 -18.60
C GLU A 57 -3.79 -15.03 -18.21
N LEU A 58 -3.85 -13.80 -18.76
CA LEU A 58 -2.94 -12.71 -18.43
C LEU A 58 -3.06 -12.30 -16.95
N ILE A 59 -4.30 -12.20 -16.44
CA ILE A 59 -4.54 -11.88 -15.03
C ILE A 59 -3.95 -12.97 -14.14
N SER A 60 -4.16 -14.25 -14.50
CA SER A 60 -3.66 -15.39 -13.73
C SER A 60 -2.13 -15.44 -13.70
N GLU A 61 -1.48 -15.13 -14.82
CA GLU A 61 -0.02 -15.03 -14.90
C GLU A 61 0.50 -13.89 -14.01
N TYR A 62 -0.10 -12.71 -14.10
CA TYR A 62 0.24 -11.56 -13.25
C TYR A 62 0.12 -11.90 -11.75
N GLU A 63 -0.99 -12.48 -11.32
CA GLU A 63 -1.22 -12.83 -9.92
C GLU A 63 -0.22 -13.91 -9.44
N SER A 64 0.09 -14.88 -10.29
CA SER A 64 1.11 -15.90 -10.01
C SER A 64 2.48 -15.25 -9.76
N LEU A 65 2.89 -14.31 -10.60
CA LEU A 65 4.15 -13.59 -10.43
C LEU A 65 4.12 -12.67 -9.20
N ARG A 66 3.05 -11.90 -9.03
CA ARG A 66 2.87 -10.94 -7.91
C ARG A 66 2.86 -11.62 -6.54
N SER A 67 2.31 -12.83 -6.44
CA SER A 67 2.22 -13.57 -5.17
C SER A 67 3.59 -13.99 -4.62
N ARG A 68 4.64 -13.99 -5.45
CA ARG A 68 5.99 -14.38 -5.05
C ARG A 68 6.64 -13.30 -4.17
N PRO A 69 7.14 -13.64 -2.97
CA PRO A 69 7.78 -12.67 -2.07
C PRO A 69 8.98 -11.99 -2.72
N GLY A 70 9.04 -10.65 -2.62
CA GLY A 70 10.15 -9.87 -3.17
C GLY A 70 10.19 -9.79 -4.70
N HIS A 71 9.15 -10.30 -5.38
CA HIS A 71 9.07 -10.30 -6.83
C HIS A 71 8.23 -9.14 -7.36
N VAL A 72 8.61 -8.62 -8.52
CA VAL A 72 7.86 -7.59 -9.24
C VAL A 72 7.10 -8.29 -10.37
N GLY A 73 5.76 -8.34 -10.32
CA GLY A 73 4.98 -9.06 -11.34
C GLY A 73 5.08 -8.46 -12.74
N ILE A 74 5.18 -7.13 -12.84
CA ILE A 74 5.28 -6.39 -14.10
C ILE A 74 6.36 -5.32 -13.94
N ALA A 75 7.31 -5.27 -14.87
CA ALA A 75 8.37 -4.28 -14.87
C ALA A 75 8.51 -3.59 -16.22
N LYS A 76 8.97 -2.34 -16.22
CA LYS A 76 9.30 -1.63 -17.45
C LYS A 76 10.68 -2.07 -17.96
N LEU A 77 10.79 -2.26 -19.27
CA LEU A 77 12.07 -2.37 -19.96
C LEU A 77 12.54 -0.96 -20.35
N VAL A 78 13.59 -0.47 -19.69
CA VAL A 78 14.16 0.85 -19.97
C VAL A 78 15.52 0.67 -20.60
N ASN A 79 15.69 1.17 -21.83
CA ASN A 79 16.85 0.89 -22.69
C ASN A 79 17.00 -0.61 -22.95
N ARG A 80 17.79 -1.30 -22.11
CA ARG A 80 17.96 -2.75 -22.09
C ARG A 80 17.94 -3.32 -20.68
N THR A 81 17.46 -2.57 -19.70
CA THR A 81 17.45 -2.98 -18.30
C THR A 81 16.02 -3.33 -17.85
N CYS A 82 15.85 -4.52 -17.30
CA CYS A 82 14.62 -4.92 -16.62
C CYS A 82 14.52 -4.21 -15.27
N ASN A 83 13.49 -3.40 -15.05
CA ASN A 83 13.30 -2.68 -13.78
C ASN A 83 12.73 -3.57 -12.65
N GLY A 84 12.54 -4.87 -12.90
CA GLY A 84 12.12 -5.85 -11.90
C GLY A 84 13.32 -6.44 -11.16
N CYS A 85 14.32 -6.92 -11.91
CA CYS A 85 15.55 -7.50 -11.35
C CYS A 85 16.78 -6.57 -11.44
N ASN A 86 16.66 -5.45 -12.15
CA ASN A 86 17.74 -4.49 -12.42
C ASN A 86 18.92 -5.05 -13.24
N LEU A 87 18.71 -6.16 -13.95
CA LEU A 87 19.70 -6.74 -14.85
C LEU A 87 19.52 -6.21 -16.28
N GLU A 88 20.63 -6.18 -17.00
CA GLU A 88 20.69 -5.82 -18.41
C GLU A 88 20.43 -7.05 -19.27
N LEU A 89 19.44 -6.95 -20.17
CA LEU A 89 19.11 -7.99 -21.11
C LEU A 89 20.18 -8.06 -22.21
N PRO A 90 20.49 -9.27 -22.72
CA PRO A 90 21.35 -9.45 -23.88
C PRO A 90 20.87 -8.64 -25.09
N ALA A 91 21.79 -8.08 -25.88
CA ALA A 91 21.44 -7.26 -27.04
C ALA A 91 20.56 -8.02 -28.06
N VAL A 92 20.85 -9.31 -28.28
CA VAL A 92 20.06 -10.20 -29.15
C VAL A 92 18.61 -10.32 -28.66
N GLU A 93 18.43 -10.40 -27.35
CA GLU A 93 17.11 -10.53 -26.75
C GLU A 93 16.32 -9.23 -26.87
N VAL A 94 16.96 -8.09 -26.63
CA VAL A 94 16.35 -6.77 -26.84
C VAL A 94 15.94 -6.58 -28.31
N ASP A 95 16.75 -7.03 -29.26
CA ASP A 95 16.43 -6.95 -30.69
C ASP A 95 15.32 -7.92 -31.10
N ARG A 96 15.23 -9.08 -30.45
CA ARG A 96 14.09 -10.01 -30.59
C ARG A 96 12.81 -9.37 -30.08
N ILE A 97 12.83 -8.82 -28.86
CA ILE A 97 11.72 -8.10 -28.21
C ILE A 97 11.20 -6.98 -29.11
N LYS A 98 12.08 -6.16 -29.69
CA LYS A 98 11.68 -5.05 -30.59
C LYS A 98 10.94 -5.50 -31.84
N LYS A 99 11.16 -6.73 -32.32
CA LYS A 99 10.52 -7.29 -33.53
C LYS A 99 9.18 -7.97 -33.25
N LEU A 100 8.85 -8.21 -31.98
CA LEU A 100 7.56 -8.79 -31.60
C LEU A 100 6.43 -7.75 -31.70
N SER A 101 5.20 -8.25 -31.85
CA SER A 101 3.97 -7.44 -31.87
C SER A 101 3.80 -6.61 -30.59
N GLU A 102 3.15 -5.44 -30.68
CA GLU A 102 2.79 -4.62 -29.52
C GLU A 102 1.93 -5.37 -28.51
N ASP A 103 1.12 -6.33 -28.98
CA ASP A 103 0.24 -7.14 -28.14
C ASP A 103 0.93 -8.38 -27.56
N SER A 104 2.20 -8.64 -27.89
CA SER A 104 2.89 -9.82 -27.39
C SER A 104 3.28 -9.65 -25.92
N ILE A 105 2.91 -10.63 -25.10
CA ILE A 105 3.40 -10.73 -23.72
C ILE A 105 4.84 -11.25 -23.75
N ILE A 106 5.71 -10.56 -23.02
CA ILE A 106 7.14 -10.85 -22.96
C ILE A 106 7.52 -10.95 -21.49
N ASN A 107 8.27 -11.97 -21.13
CA ASN A 107 8.79 -12.14 -19.78
C ASN A 107 10.29 -11.92 -19.77
N CYS A 108 10.82 -11.40 -18.66
CA CYS A 108 12.25 -11.34 -18.44
C CYS A 108 12.78 -12.77 -18.20
N GLU A 109 13.79 -13.20 -18.95
CA GLU A 109 14.38 -14.55 -18.79
C GLU A 109 15.06 -14.76 -17.43
N GLU A 110 15.49 -13.67 -16.78
CA GLU A 110 16.19 -13.73 -15.49
C GLU A 110 15.25 -13.85 -14.29
N CYS A 111 14.19 -13.04 -14.25
CA CYS A 111 13.28 -13.01 -13.11
C CYS A 111 11.86 -13.48 -13.41
N GLY A 112 11.46 -13.56 -14.67
CA GLY A 112 10.14 -14.03 -15.10
C GLY A 112 9.04 -12.97 -15.07
N CYS A 113 9.32 -11.75 -14.64
CA CYS A 113 8.33 -10.67 -14.64
C CYS A 113 7.87 -10.33 -16.06
N ILE A 114 6.62 -9.92 -16.21
CA ILE A 114 6.11 -9.42 -17.49
C ILE A 114 6.78 -8.06 -17.79
N LEU A 115 7.34 -7.92 -18.98
CA LEU A 115 8.02 -6.71 -19.44
C LEU A 115 7.06 -5.82 -20.24
N VAL A 116 7.00 -4.55 -19.85
CA VAL A 116 6.30 -3.49 -20.58
C VAL A 116 7.34 -2.59 -21.24
N ARG A 117 7.18 -2.30 -22.53
CA ARG A 117 8.07 -1.46 -23.33
C ARG A 117 7.52 -0.06 -23.50
#